data_AF-A0A3B0JGQ2-F1
#
_entry.id   AF-A0A3B0JGQ2-F1
#
_cell.length_a   1.000
_cell.length_b   1.000
_cell.length_c   1.000
_cell.angle_alpha   90.00
_cell.angle_beta   90.00
_cell.angle_gamma   90.00
#
_symmetry.space_group_name_H-M   'P 1'
#
loop_
_entity.id
_entity.type
_entity.pdbx_description
1 polymer ?
#
loop_
_entity_poly.entity_id
_entity_poly.type
_entity_poly.pdbx_seq_one_letter_code
_entity_poly.pdbx_strand_id
1 'polypeptide(L)' 'MANANLAFSKETLQHLAELSELTKQPAQALAEKLLREAIELEIEDFLVSKISDERDVEGAETVDFEDIKWD' A
#
# COMPACT_ATOMS: atom_id res chain seq x y z
N MET A 1 -23.12 -2.39 3.80
CA MET A 1 -22.24 -1.27 4.16
C MET A 1 -21.23 -1.81 5.16
N ALA A 2 -19.95 -1.79 4.82
CA ALA A 2 -18.92 -2.16 5.79
C ALA A 2 -18.83 -1.04 6.84
N ASN A 3 -18.85 -1.41 8.12
CA ASN A 3 -18.74 -0.46 9.22
C ASN A 3 -17.75 -1.04 10.23
N ALA A 4 -16.61 -0.38 10.38
CA ALA A 4 -15.53 -0.79 11.26
C ALA A 4 -15.12 0.40 12.13
N ASN A 5 -15.01 0.19 13.44
CA ASN A 5 -14.55 1.21 14.38
C ASN A 5 -13.04 1.04 14.57
N LEU A 6 -12.26 1.89 13.90
CA LEU A 6 -10.82 2.01 14.12
C LEU A 6 -10.55 3.16 15.08
N ALA A 7 -9.80 2.89 16.13
CA ALA A 7 -9.33 3.92 17.05
C ALA A 7 -7.96 4.42 16.58
N PHE A 8 -7.84 5.74 16.39
CA PHE A 8 -6.59 6.40 16.08
C PHE A 8 -6.05 7.13 17.31
N SER A 9 -4.74 7.33 17.34
CA SER A 9 -4.14 8.18 18.37
C SER A 9 -4.65 9.62 18.23
N LYS A 10 -4.60 10.38 19.33
CA LYS A 10 -4.98 11.80 19.32
C LYS A 10 -4.16 12.59 18.31
N GLU A 11 -2.87 12.31 18.23
CA GLU A 11 -1.93 12.98 17.31
C GLU A 11 -2.31 12.72 15.85
N THR A 12 -2.59 11.47 15.48
CA THR A 12 -3.03 11.13 14.12
C THR A 12 -4.33 11.83 13.75
N LEU A 13 -5.29 11.90 14.67
CA LEU A 13 -6.55 12.62 14.43
C LEU A 13 -6.34 14.13 14.27
N GLN A 14 -5.39 14.72 15.01
CA GLN A 14 -5.06 16.13 14.88
C GLN A 14 -4.46 16.43 13.50
N HIS A 15 -3.49 15.64 13.06
CA HIS A 15 -2.90 15.81 11.73
C HIS A 15 -3.91 15.60 10.60
N LEU A 16 -4.82 14.65 10.74
CA LEU A 16 -5.91 14.44 9.79
C LEU A 16 -6.83 15.66 9.72
N ALA A 17 -7.14 16.29 10.85
CA ALA A 17 -7.95 17.51 10.91
C ALA A 17 -7.24 18.69 10.24
N GLU A 18 -5.96 18.93 10.55
CA GLU A 18 -5.13 19.95 9.92
C GLU A 18 -5.07 19.78 8.40
N LEU A 19 -4.88 18.53 7.94
CA LEU A 19 -4.84 18.21 6.51
C LEU A 19 -6.21 18.37 5.83
N SER A 20 -7.29 18.02 6.52
CA SER A 20 -8.67 18.23 6.07
C SER A 20 -8.97 19.71 5.86
N GLU A 21 -8.55 20.58 6.79
CA GLU A 21 -8.69 22.04 6.67
C GLU A 21 -7.87 22.60 5.51
N LEU A 22 -6.61 22.18 5.36
CA LEU A 22 -5.71 22.64 4.31
C LEU A 22 -6.22 22.27 2.91
N THR A 23 -6.70 21.04 2.76
CA THR A 23 -7.18 20.50 1.48
C THR A 23 -8.64 20.86 1.19
N LYS A 24 -9.37 21.36 2.18
CA LYS A 24 -10.82 21.62 2.15
C LYS A 24 -11.64 20.37 1.82
N GLN A 25 -11.12 19.19 2.18
CA GLN A 25 -11.79 17.92 1.98
C GLN A 25 -12.40 17.42 3.29
N PRO A 26 -13.53 16.68 3.26
CA PRO A 26 -14.06 16.07 4.47
C PRO A 26 -13.07 15.08 5.09
N ALA A 27 -12.83 15.17 6.40
CA ALA A 27 -11.86 14.33 7.12
C ALA A 27 -12.10 12.82 6.90
N GLN A 28 -13.37 12.38 6.82
CA GLN A 28 -13.70 10.99 6.56
C GLN A 28 -13.28 10.52 5.15
N ALA A 29 -13.55 11.33 4.12
CA ALA A 29 -13.17 11.01 2.74
C ALA A 29 -11.64 11.01 2.57
N LEU A 30 -10.97 11.94 3.25
CA LEU A 30 -9.51 12.00 3.31
C LEU A 30 -8.92 10.77 4.02
N ALA A 31 -9.49 10.37 5.16
CA ALA A 31 -9.07 9.18 5.90
C ALA A 31 -9.20 7.91 5.05
N GLU A 32 -10.33 7.75 4.37
CA GLU A 32 -10.57 6.59 3.49
C GLU A 32 -9.57 6.55 2.33
N LYS A 33 -9.31 7.70 1.70
CA LYS A 33 -8.32 7.79 0.63
C LYS A 33 -6.93 7.38 1.12
N LEU A 34 -6.47 7.98 2.23
CA LEU A 34 -5.15 7.72 2.79
C LEU A 34 -4.99 6.27 3.25
N LEU A 35 -6.02 5.70 3.89
CA LEU A 35 -6.02 4.30 4.30
C LEU A 35 -5.94 3.35 3.11
N ARG A 36 -6.69 3.63 2.03
CA ARG A 36 -6.62 2.82 0.81
C ARG A 36 -5.23 2.86 0.18
N GLU A 37 -4.66 4.06 0.03
CA GLU A 37 -3.31 4.23 -0.54
C GLU A 37 -2.26 3.52 0.32
N ALA A 38 -2.36 3.63 1.65
CA ALA A 38 -1.45 2.92 2.55
C ALA A 38 -1.59 1.39 2.43
N ILE A 39 -2.81 0.85 2.33
CA ILE A 39 -3.05 -0.58 2.14
C ILE A 39 -2.46 -1.07 0.81
N GLU A 40 -2.65 -0.31 -0.27
CA GLU A 40 -2.11 -0.66 -1.59
C GLU A 40 -0.57 -0.73 -1.57
N LEU A 41 0.08 0.25 -0.93
CA LEU A 41 1.54 0.28 -0.78
C LEU A 41 2.07 -0.88 0.07
N GLU A 42 1.42 -1.19 1.19
CA GLU A 42 1.80 -2.33 2.06
C GLU A 42 1.63 -3.67 1.33
N ILE A 43 0.60 -3.81 0.50
CA ILE A 43 0.43 -5.00 -0.34
C ILE A 43 1.53 -5.08 -1.40
N GLU A 44 1.85 -3.98 -2.07
CA GLU A 44 2.92 -3.93 -3.07
C GLU A 44 4.27 -4.32 -2.47
N ASP A 45 4.64 -3.75 -1.32
CA ASP A 45 5.89 -4.06 -0.62
C ASP A 45 5.96 -5.54 -0.23
N PHE A 46 4.86 -6.08 0.30
CA PHE A 46 4.76 -7.49 0.61
C PHE A 46 4.96 -8.39 -0.62
N LEU A 47 4.34 -8.05 -1.76
CA LEU A 47 4.48 -8.81 -2.99
C LEU A 47 5.90 -8.73 -3.57
N VAL A 48 6.52 -7.55 -3.53
CA VAL A 48 7.92 -7.36 -3.96
C VAL A 48 8.86 -8.18 -3.10
N SER A 49 8.68 -8.16 -1.77
CA SER A 49 9.46 -9.00 -0.85
C SER A 49 9.30 -10.49 -1.18
N LYS A 50 8.08 -10.95 -1.50
CA LYS A 50 7.84 -12.35 -1.88
C LYS A 50 8.56 -12.75 -3.16
N ILE A 51 8.51 -11.90 -4.19
CA ILE A 51 9.23 -12.15 -5.43
C ILE A 51 10.74 -12.17 -5.18
N SER A 52 11.26 -11.29 -4.33
CA SER A 52 12.68 -11.28 -3.96
C SER A 52 13.09 -12.58 -3.27
N ASP A 53 12.29 -13.04 -2.30
CA ASP A 53 12.53 -14.31 -1.59
C ASP A 53 12.51 -15.50 -2.56
N GLU A 54 11.60 -15.50 -3.54
CA GLU A 54 11.49 -16.56 -4.56
C GLU A 54 12.63 -16.55 -5.60
N ARG A 55 13.27 -15.40 -5.82
CA ARG A 55 14.44 -15.29 -6.71
C ARG A 55 15.75 -15.70 -6.04
N ASP A 56 15.84 -15.53 -4.73
CA ASP A 56 17.06 -15.79 -3.94
C ASP A 56 17.04 -17.20 -3.29
N VAL A 57 16.49 -18.18 -4.02
CA VAL A 57 16.52 -19.60 -3.62
C VAL A 57 17.56 -20.39 -4.40
N GLU A 58 18.20 -21.34 -3.73
CA GLU A 58 19.16 -22.26 -4.35
C GLU A 58 18.45 -23.10 -5.41
N GLY A 59 18.79 -22.86 -6.69
CA GLY A 59 18.17 -23.51 -7.85
C GLY A 59 17.29 -22.61 -8.72
N ALA A 60 17.12 -21.33 -8.37
CA ALA A 60 16.49 -20.36 -9.27
C ALA A 60 17.37 -20.12 -10.51
N GLU A 61 16.84 -20.43 -11.70
CA GLU A 61 17.50 -20.13 -12.98
C GLU A 61 17.15 -18.71 -13.43
N THR A 62 18.15 -17.94 -13.81
CA THR A 62 17.94 -16.65 -14.49
C THR A 62 17.82 -16.92 -15.99
N VAL A 63 16.65 -16.63 -16.56
CA VAL A 63 16.41 -16.76 -18.01
C VAL A 63 16.65 -15.41 -18.67
N ASP A 64 17.39 -15.40 -19.78
CA ASP A 64 17.62 -14.18 -20.55
C ASP A 64 16.33 -13.73 -21.22
N PHE A 65 16.03 -12.43 -21.15
CA PHE A 65 14.76 -11.89 -21.66
C PHE A 65 14.57 -12.16 -23.17
N GLU A 66 15.68 -12.23 -23.90
CA GLU A 66 15.72 -12.50 -25.35
C GLU A 66 15.31 -13.93 -25.72
N ASP A 67 15.44 -14.89 -24.78
CA ASP A 67 15.04 -16.28 -24.97
C ASP A 67 13.55 -16.52 -24.73
N ILE A 68 12.84 -15.53 -24.16
CA ILE A 68 11.39 -15.61 -23.94
C ILE A 68 10.68 -15.20 -25.24
N LYS A 69 10.12 -16.18 -25.93
CA LYS A 69 9.20 -15.92 -27.04
C LYS A 69 7.85 -15.49 -26.50
N TRP A 70 7.62 -14.19 -26.51
CA TRP A 70 6.31 -13.60 -26.22
C TRP A 70 5.42 -13.73 -27.46
N ASP A 71 4.31 -14.49 -27.34
CA ASP A 71 3.25 -14.59 -28.36
C ASP A 71 2.35 -13.35 -28.38
#